data_AF-Q6R275-F1
#
_entry.id   AF-Q6R275-F1
#
_cell.length_a   1.000
_cell.length_b   1.000
_cell.length_c   1.000
_cell.angle_alpha   90.00
_cell.angle_beta   90.00
_cell.angle_gamma   90.00
#
_symmetry.space_group_name_H-M   'P 1'
#
loop_
_entity.id
_entity.type
_entity.pdbx_description
1 polymer ?
#
loop_
_entity_poly.entity_id
_entity_poly.type
_entity_poly.pdbx_seq_one_letter_code
_entity_poly.pdbx_strand_id
1 'polypeptide(L)'
;MLQEISIKNFAIIEEIHLSFESGMTILTGETGAGKSIIIDAMSLLLGGRASSDFVRHGASKAEIEGLFFFEKTPELNSALLELGFEELDSEIILRREIFANGRSVCRINGQMVNLTRLRQIGEFLVDIHGQHDSQ
;
A
#
# COMPACT_ATOMS: atom_id res chain seq x y z
N MET A 1 7.46 7.66 5.62
CA MET A 1 6.77 7.16 6.83
C MET A 1 5.29 6.97 6.53
N LEU A 2 4.76 5.77 6.79
CA LEU A 2 3.32 5.50 6.77
C LEU A 2 2.66 6.20 7.97
N GLN A 3 1.65 7.03 7.71
CA GLN A 3 0.89 7.75 8.73
C GLN A 3 -0.44 7.06 9.01
N GLU A 4 -1.14 6.63 7.96
CA GLU A 4 -2.42 5.95 8.07
C GLU A 4 -2.53 4.84 7.04
N ILE A 5 -3.21 3.76 7.39
CA ILE A 5 -3.63 2.73 6.44
C ILE A 5 -5.10 2.36 6.67
N SER A 6 -5.86 2.33 5.58
CA SER A 6 -7.23 1.85 5.52
C SER A 6 -7.26 0.60 4.66
N ILE A 7 -7.81 -0.49 5.19
CA ILE A 7 -7.98 -1.75 4.46
C ILE A 7 -9.46 -2.16 4.52
N LYS A 8 -10.04 -2.46 3.36
CA LYS A 8 -11.44 -2.90 3.24
C LYS A 8 -11.54 -4.17 2.41
N ASN A 9 -12.34 -5.12 2.89
CA ASN A 9 -12.67 -6.38 2.22
C ASN A 9 -11.43 -7.17 1.76
N PHE A 10 -10.39 -7.23 2.59
CA PHE A 10 -9.12 -7.88 2.29
C PHE A 10 -8.94 -9.14 3.13
N ALA A 11 -8.85 -10.31 2.49
CA ALA A 11 -8.83 -11.61 3.15
C ALA A 11 -9.98 -11.74 4.19
N ILE A 12 -9.65 -11.89 5.47
CA ILE A 12 -10.63 -11.96 6.56
C ILE A 12 -11.03 -10.59 7.13
N ILE A 13 -10.41 -9.49 6.68
CA ILE A 13 -10.70 -8.13 7.13
C ILE A 13 -11.89 -7.57 6.35
N GLU A 14 -12.94 -7.16 7.06
CA GLU A 14 -14.04 -6.38 6.49
C GLU A 14 -13.64 -4.92 6.36
N GLU A 15 -13.19 -4.31 7.46
CA GLU A 15 -12.67 -2.95 7.49
C GLU A 15 -11.72 -2.78 8.66
N ILE A 16 -10.61 -2.09 8.44
CA ILE A 16 -9.70 -1.64 9.50
C ILE A 16 -9.08 -0.30 9.08
N HIS A 17 -8.90 0.56 10.07
CA HIS A 17 -8.19 1.84 9.96
C HIS A 17 -7.15 1.89 11.05
N LEU A 18 -5.88 2.09 10.69
CA LEU A 18 -4.78 2.21 11.63
C LEU A 18 -4.04 3.52 11.37
N SER A 19 -3.73 4.23 12.45
CA SER A 19 -2.83 5.39 12.43
C SER A 19 -1.52 5.00 13.11
N PHE A 20 -0.42 5.51 12.58
CA PHE A 20 0.93 5.23 13.06
C PHE A 20 1.58 6.51 13.57
N GLU A 21 2.40 6.36 14.61
CA GLU A 21 3.22 7.44 15.14
C GLU A 21 4.69 7.23 14.74
N SER A 22 5.47 8.32 14.79
CA SER A 22 6.88 8.29 14.46
C SER A 22 7.64 7.39 15.44
N GLY A 23 8.61 6.64 14.93
CA GLY A 23 9.43 5.73 15.73
C GLY A 23 9.00 4.28 15.52
N MET A 24 8.80 3.54 16.61
CA MET A 24 8.59 2.09 16.56
C MET A 24 7.14 1.72 16.88
N THR A 25 6.48 1.09 15.92
CA THR A 25 5.19 0.44 16.13
C THR A 25 5.39 -1.07 16.24
N ILE A 26 4.83 -1.68 17.29
CA ILE A 26 4.87 -3.14 17.50
C ILE A 26 3.47 -3.71 17.30
N LEU A 27 3.31 -4.55 16.29
CA LEU A 27 2.09 -5.33 16.08
C LEU A 27 2.22 -6.69 16.77
N THR A 28 1.36 -6.93 17.76
CA THR A 28 1.24 -8.21 18.45
C THR A 28 -0.15 -8.82 18.21
N GLY A 29 -0.32 -10.10 18.53
CA GLY A 29 -1.60 -10.78 18.37
C GLY A 29 -1.54 -12.20 18.92
N GLU A 30 -2.71 -12.84 19.02
CA GLU A 30 -2.84 -14.23 19.47
C GLU A 30 -2.31 -15.22 18.44
N THR A 31 -2.56 -14.95 17.15
CA THR A 31 -2.06 -15.72 16.02
C THR A 31 -1.31 -14.81 15.05
N GLY A 32 -0.30 -15.35 14.36
CA GLY A 32 0.49 -14.59 13.38
C GLY A 32 -0.31 -14.11 12.16
N ALA A 33 -1.52 -14.65 11.94
CA ALA A 33 -2.34 -14.36 10.78
C ALA A 33 -2.70 -12.88 10.65
N GLY A 34 -3.13 -12.21 11.74
CA GLY A 34 -3.52 -10.80 11.69
C GLY A 34 -2.37 -9.87 11.30
N LYS A 35 -1.18 -10.13 11.85
CA LYS A 35 0.04 -9.39 11.50
C LYS A 35 0.41 -9.62 10.03
N SER A 36 0.46 -10.87 9.58
CA SER A 36 0.79 -11.21 8.19
C SER A 36 -0.15 -10.54 7.20
N ILE A 37 -1.46 -10.52 7.47
CA ILE A 37 -2.45 -9.87 6.59
C ILE A 37 -2.15 -8.37 6.43
N ILE A 38 -1.75 -7.67 7.50
CA ILE A 38 -1.38 -6.25 7.43
C ILE A 38 -0.11 -6.06 6.58
N ILE A 39 0.90 -6.92 6.77
CA ILE A 39 2.13 -6.89 5.97
C ILE A 39 1.85 -7.17 4.49
N ASP A 40 0.98 -8.14 4.18
CA ASP A 40 0.56 -8.46 2.81
C ASP A 40 -0.18 -7.29 2.16
N ALA A 41 -1.07 -6.64 2.90
CA ALA A 41 -1.78 -5.45 2.43
C ALA A 41 -0.82 -4.29 2.11
N MET A 42 0.14 -4.01 3.01
CA MET A 42 1.20 -3.01 2.73
C MET A 42 2.02 -3.39 1.50
N SER A 43 2.42 -4.65 1.38
CA SER A 43 3.20 -5.13 0.24
C SER A 43 2.44 -4.92 -1.08
N LEU A 44 1.13 -5.18 -1.12
CA LEU A 44 0.28 -4.93 -2.29
C LEU A 44 0.10 -3.45 -2.59
N LEU A 45 -0.05 -2.62 -1.55
CA LEU A 45 -0.13 -1.16 -1.67
C LEU A 45 1.13 -0.57 -2.32
N LEU A 46 2.29 -1.14 -2.03
CA LEU A 46 3.59 -0.73 -2.56
C LEU A 46 3.94 -1.36 -3.91
N GLY A 47 2.98 -2.00 -4.57
CA GLY A 47 3.18 -2.58 -5.90
C GLY A 47 3.52 -4.07 -5.91
N GLY A 48 3.21 -4.80 -4.83
CA GLY A 48 3.18 -6.25 -4.81
C GLY A 48 2.22 -6.85 -5.85
N ARG A 49 2.36 -8.14 -6.13
CA ARG A 49 1.53 -8.84 -7.11
C ARG A 49 0.17 -9.18 -6.49
N ALA A 50 -0.90 -8.61 -7.05
CA ALA A 50 -2.26 -8.88 -6.62
C ALA A 50 -2.79 -10.22 -7.14
N SER A 51 -3.58 -10.90 -6.31
CA SER A 51 -4.47 -12.02 -6.66
C SER A 51 -5.90 -11.68 -6.22
N SER A 52 -6.90 -12.17 -6.94
CA SER A 52 -8.30 -12.10 -6.53
C SER A 52 -8.56 -12.84 -5.21
N ASP A 53 -7.67 -13.75 -4.81
CA ASP A 53 -7.77 -14.50 -3.54
C ASP A 53 -7.67 -13.59 -2.32
N PHE A 54 -7.09 -12.40 -2.47
CA PHE A 54 -7.06 -11.38 -1.44
C PHE A 54 -8.41 -10.67 -1.26
N VAL A 55 -9.36 -10.84 -2.18
CA VAL A 55 -10.70 -10.25 -2.03
C VAL A 55 -11.51 -11.10 -1.07
N ARG A 56 -12.02 -10.48 -0.01
CA ARG A 56 -12.88 -11.13 0.98
C ARG A 56 -14.05 -11.84 0.29
N HIS A 57 -14.34 -13.07 0.73
CA HIS A 57 -15.44 -13.84 0.19
C HIS A 57 -16.76 -13.08 0.25
N GLY A 58 -17.47 -12.99 -0.89
CA GLY A 58 -18.72 -12.25 -1.02
C GLY A 58 -18.57 -10.76 -1.34
N ALA A 59 -17.36 -10.20 -1.30
CA ALA A 59 -17.09 -8.83 -1.72
C ALA A 59 -16.75 -8.74 -3.22
N SER A 60 -17.10 -7.62 -3.85
CA SER A 60 -16.77 -7.37 -5.26
C SER A 60 -15.33 -6.87 -5.47
N LYS A 61 -14.74 -6.25 -4.44
CA LYS A 61 -13.37 -5.73 -4.46
C LYS A 61 -12.78 -5.63 -3.04
N ALA A 62 -11.46 -5.72 -2.95
CA ALA A 62 -10.66 -5.24 -1.82
C ALA A 62 -10.08 -3.85 -2.14
N GLU A 63 -9.91 -3.02 -1.12
CA GLU A 63 -9.32 -1.69 -1.23
C GLU A 63 -8.31 -1.48 -0.10
N ILE A 64 -7.12 -1.04 -0.47
CA ILE A 64 -6.05 -0.68 0.45
C ILE A 64 -5.64 0.75 0.12
N GLU A 65 -5.62 1.63 1.11
CA GLU A 65 -5.18 3.01 0.98
C GLU A 65 -4.19 3.33 2.09
N GLY A 66 -3.12 4.03 1.77
CA GLY A 66 -2.15 4.50 2.75
C GLY A 66 -1.75 5.94 2.50
N LEU A 67 -1.71 6.72 3.57
CA LEU A 67 -1.15 8.06 3.60
C LEU A 67 0.29 7.97 4.08
N PHE A 68 1.21 8.53 3.30
CA PHE A 68 2.63 8.56 3.62
C PHE A 68 3.13 9.99 3.67
N PHE A 69 3.89 10.31 4.71
CA PHE A 69 4.80 11.46 4.69
C PHE A 69 6.16 11.02 4.14
N PHE A 70 6.80 11.85 3.33
CA PHE A 70 8.10 11.54 2.75
C PHE A 70 9.02 12.75 2.79
N GLU A 71 10.32 12.47 2.84
CA GLU A 71 11.33 13.51 2.64
C GLU A 71 11.50 13.78 1.14
N LYS A 72 11.54 15.06 0.77
CA LYS A 72 11.74 15.47 -0.62
C LYS A 72 13.17 15.17 -1.04
N THR A 73 13.37 14.07 -1.76
CA THR A 73 14.64 13.75 -2.42
C THR A 73 14.56 14.11 -3.91
N PRO A 74 15.69 14.48 -4.56
CA PRO A 74 15.71 14.74 -6.00
C PRO A 74 15.17 13.57 -6.84
N GLU A 75 15.47 12.33 -6.43
CA GLU A 75 15.07 11.12 -7.13
C GLU A 75 13.55 10.89 -7.07
N LEU A 76 12.96 10.99 -5.87
CA LEU A 76 11.52 10.86 -5.69
C LEU A 76 10.77 12.00 -6.38
N ASN A 77 11.26 13.23 -6.27
CA ASN A 77 10.68 14.38 -6.96
C ASN A 77 10.70 14.19 -8.48
N SER A 78 11.80 13.70 -9.05
CA SER A 78 11.88 13.40 -10.48
C SER A 78 10.88 12.32 -10.89
N ALA A 79 10.76 11.24 -10.09
CA ALA A 79 9.81 10.16 -10.36
C ALA A 79 8.34 10.64 -10.30
N LEU A 80 8.02 11.55 -9.37
CA LEU A 80 6.70 12.16 -9.25
C LEU A 80 6.39 13.12 -10.41
N LEU A 81 7.37 13.93 -10.82
CA LEU A 81 7.24 14.82 -11.97
C LEU A 81 7.01 14.05 -13.28
N GLU A 82 7.68 12.92 -13.47
CA GLU A 82 7.42 12.03 -14.62
C GLU A 82 5.98 11.49 -14.67
N LEU A 83 5.30 11.43 -13.52
CA LEU A 83 3.90 11.02 -13.41
C LEU A 83 2.93 12.19 -13.54
N GLY A 84 3.43 13.42 -13.67
CA GLY A 84 2.64 14.64 -13.73
C GLY A 84 2.21 15.18 -12.36
N PHE A 85 2.87 14.78 -11.28
CA PHE A 85 2.68 15.38 -9.96
C PHE A 85 3.68 16.53 -9.77
N GLU A 86 3.19 17.75 -9.75
CA GLU A 86 3.96 18.96 -9.46
C GLU A 86 3.85 19.30 -7.96
N GLU A 87 4.98 19.59 -7.31
CA GLU A 87 5.05 20.23 -5.99
C GLU A 87 4.19 19.62 -4.87
N LEU A 88 4.26 18.32 -4.62
CA LEU A 88 3.56 17.71 -3.48
C LEU A 88 4.05 18.25 -2.13
N ASP A 89 3.14 18.44 -1.18
CA ASP A 89 3.37 18.94 0.19
C ASP A 89 3.99 17.88 1.13
N SER A 90 4.97 17.13 0.63
CA SER A 90 5.65 16.04 1.34
C SER A 90 4.72 14.92 1.84
N GLU A 91 3.52 14.85 1.30
CA GLU A 91 2.56 13.78 1.55
C GLU A 91 2.06 13.15 0.25
N ILE A 92 1.77 11.85 0.32
CA ILE A 92 1.30 11.08 -0.82
C ILE A 92 0.33 10.01 -0.35
N ILE A 93 -0.77 9.89 -1.08
CA ILE A 93 -1.78 8.86 -0.88
C ILE A 93 -1.59 7.83 -1.97
N LEU A 94 -1.28 6.60 -1.57
CA LEU A 94 -1.31 5.45 -2.45
C LEU A 94 -2.64 4.72 -2.24
N ARG A 95 -3.24 4.24 -3.33
CA ARG A 95 -4.43 3.39 -3.26
C ARG A 95 -4.32 2.23 -4.22
N ARG A 96 -4.68 1.04 -3.74
CA ARG A 96 -4.77 -0.19 -4.50
C ARG A 96 -6.18 -0.79 -4.39
N GLU A 97 -6.83 -1.00 -5.54
CA GLU A 97 -8.06 -1.77 -5.63
C GLU A 97 -7.80 -3.10 -6.33
N ILE A 98 -8.37 -4.17 -5.79
CA ILE A 98 -8.29 -5.52 -6.36
C ILE A 98 -9.73 -6.03 -6.49
N PHE A 99 -10.16 -6.30 -7.72
CA PHE A 99 -11.51 -6.77 -7.99
C PHE A 99 -11.55 -8.30 -7.98
N ALA A 100 -12.69 -8.87 -7.60
CA ALA A 100 -12.89 -10.32 -7.57
C ALA A 100 -12.72 -10.99 -8.95
N ASN A 101 -12.83 -10.22 -10.04
CA ASN A 101 -12.58 -10.68 -11.40
C ASN A 101 -11.09 -10.65 -11.81
N GLY A 102 -10.18 -10.38 -10.88
CA GLY A 102 -8.72 -10.32 -11.11
C GLY A 102 -8.21 -8.98 -11.63
N ARG A 103 -9.09 -8.03 -11.98
CA ARG A 103 -8.66 -6.67 -12.33
C ARG A 103 -8.06 -6.00 -11.12
N SER A 104 -7.01 -5.20 -11.32
CA SER A 104 -6.43 -4.37 -10.26
C SER A 104 -6.16 -2.96 -10.76
N VAL A 105 -6.42 -1.97 -9.91
CA VAL A 105 -6.28 -0.54 -10.22
C VAL A 105 -5.38 0.09 -9.17
N CYS A 106 -4.43 0.91 -9.62
CA CYS A 106 -3.51 1.65 -8.76
C CYS A 106 -3.82 3.14 -8.89
N ARG A 107 -3.76 3.87 -7.78
CA ARG A 107 -3.81 5.32 -7.78
C ARG A 107 -2.75 5.93 -6.89
N ILE A 108 -2.29 7.10 -7.29
CA ILE A 108 -1.43 7.99 -6.51
C ILE A 108 -2.13 9.35 -6.49
N ASN A 109 -2.40 9.89 -5.30
CA ASN A 109 -3.17 11.14 -5.12
C ASN A 109 -4.45 11.21 -6.00
N GLY A 110 -5.17 10.08 -6.06
CA GLY A 110 -6.41 9.95 -6.84
C GLY A 110 -6.23 9.74 -8.35
N GLN A 111 -5.04 9.95 -8.92
CA GLN A 111 -4.77 9.71 -10.34
C GLN A 111 -4.42 8.25 -10.60
N MET A 112 -4.97 7.67 -11.67
CA MET A 112 -4.68 6.28 -12.04
C MET A 112 -3.26 6.14 -12.59
N VAL A 113 -2.53 5.16 -12.07
CA VAL A 113 -1.18 4.80 -12.54
C VAL A 113 -1.10 3.32 -12.86
N ASN A 114 -0.08 2.91 -13.61
CA ASN A 114 0.21 1.49 -13.78
C ASN A 114 0.96 0.92 -12.55
N LEU A 115 1.00 -0.41 -12.45
CA LEU A 115 1.63 -1.10 -11.32
C LEU A 115 3.14 -0.82 -11.22
N THR A 116 3.84 -0.70 -12.34
CA THR A 116 5.29 -0.44 -12.36
C THR A 116 5.61 0.92 -11.73
N ARG A 117 4.83 1.95 -12.06
CA ARG A 117 4.98 3.29 -11.50
C ARG A 117 4.60 3.35 -10.02
N LEU A 118 3.54 2.65 -9.63
CA LEU A 118 3.20 2.49 -8.21
C LEU A 118 4.36 1.86 -7.43
N ARG A 119 4.96 0.79 -7.96
CA ARG A 119 6.10 0.12 -7.34
C ARG A 119 7.32 1.04 -7.22
N GLN A 120 7.66 1.74 -8.30
CA GLN A 120 8.76 2.70 -8.32
C GLN A 120 8.61 3.75 -7.20
N ILE A 121 7.41 4.29 -7.00
CA ILE A 121 7.15 5.25 -5.92
C ILE A 121 7.17 4.55 -4.54
N GLY A 122 6.59 3.36 -4.43
CA GLY A 122 6.57 2.58 -3.19
C GLY A 122 7.96 2.27 -2.61
N GLU A 123 8.92 1.99 -3.48
CA GLU A 123 10.34 1.72 -3.11
C GLU A 123 11.00 2.91 -2.40
N PHE A 124 10.57 4.16 -2.66
CA PHE A 124 11.07 5.33 -1.93
C PHE A 124 10.39 5.53 -0.56
N LEU A 125 9.24 4.92 -0.32
CA LEU A 125 8.40 5.20 0.85
C LEU A 125 8.58 4.20 1.98
N VAL A 126 8.80 2.93 1.63
CA VAL A 126 8.85 1.81 2.59
C VAL A 126 9.84 0.76 2.09
N ASP A 127 10.65 0.27 3.02
CA ASP A 127 11.41 -0.97 2.88
C ASP A 127 10.73 -2.06 3.73
N ILE A 128 10.43 -3.22 3.12
CA ILE A 128 9.81 -4.35 3.80
C ILE A 128 10.85 -5.46 3.90
N HIS A 129 11.20 -5.84 5.13
CA HIS A 129 12.03 -7.00 5.40
C HIS A 129 11.18 -8.15 5.94
N GLY A 130 11.15 -9.27 5.22
CA GLY A 130 10.30 -10.42 5.54
C GLY A 130 10.96 -11.78 5.26
N GLN A 131 10.23 -12.85 5.55
CA GLN A 131 10.72 -14.23 5.32
C GLN A 131 10.85 -14.60 3.83
N HIS A 132 10.36 -13.75 2.92
CA HIS A 132 10.35 -14.02 1.48
C HIS A 132 11.47 -13.27 0.71
N ASP A 133 12.38 -12.58 1.39
CA ASP A 133 13.45 -11.77 0.76
C ASP A 133 14.68 -12.56 0.28
N SER A 134 14.58 -13.87 0.11
CA SER A 134 15.67 -14.66 -0.47
C SER A 134 15.15 -15.85 -1.27
N GLN A 135 14.86 -15.61 -2.55
CA GLN A 135 15.16 -16.52 -3.64
C GLN A 135 15.67 -15.75 -4.86
#